data_AF-A0A4Q4WUM0-F1
#
_entry.id   AF-A0A4Q4WUM0-F1
#
_cell.length_a   1.000
_cell.length_b   1.000
_cell.length_c   1.000
_cell.angle_alpha   90.00
_cell.angle_beta   90.00
_cell.angle_gamma   90.00
#
_symmetry.space_group_name_H-M   'P 1'
#
loop_
_entity.id
_entity.type
_entity.pdbx_description
1 polymer ?
#
loop_
_entity_poly.entity_id
_entity_poly.type
_entity_poly.pdbx_seq_one_letter_code
_entity_poly.pdbx_strand_id
1 'polypeptide(L)'
;MCRMMVFSGSCTKCGEKYTWDELTQNLSCLEAKNNCAFGDCSSGVEVAEHEFDQECDNCTVEDEGVDDVEEREESRNKRQRT
;
A
#
# COMPACT_ATOMS: atom_id res chain seq x y z
N MET A 1 8.15 16.19 -20.81
CA MET A 1 8.75 14.92 -20.36
C MET A 1 7.76 14.16 -19.50
N CYS A 2 7.55 12.87 -19.80
CA CYS A 2 6.81 11.99 -18.91
C CYS A 2 7.68 11.59 -17.72
N ARG A 3 7.08 11.35 -16.56
CA ARG A 3 7.81 10.89 -15.37
C ARG A 3 7.16 9.64 -14.80
N MET A 4 7.96 8.62 -14.54
CA MET A 4 7.61 7.38 -13.86
C MET A 4 8.28 7.42 -12.49
N MET A 5 7.50 7.31 -11.42
CA MET A 5 8.01 7.27 -10.06
C MET A 5 7.95 5.84 -9.56
N VAL A 6 9.10 5.25 -9.21
CA VAL A 6 9.23 3.88 -8.72
C VAL A 6 9.66 3.92 -7.26
N PHE A 7 8.96 3.19 -6.39
CA PHE A 7 9.30 3.10 -4.98
C PHE A 7 9.98 1.76 -4.70
N SER A 8 11.17 1.80 -4.10
CA SER A 8 11.98 0.63 -3.76
C SER A 8 12.72 0.84 -2.44
N GLY A 9 13.19 -0.21 -1.79
CA GLY A 9 13.55 -0.17 -0.37
C GLY A 9 13.48 -1.55 0.28
N SER A 10 13.64 -1.60 1.59
CA SER A 10 13.71 -2.85 2.35
C SER A 10 12.47 -3.09 3.19
N CYS A 11 12.06 -4.35 3.31
CA CYS A 11 11.01 -4.75 4.23
C CYS A 11 11.48 -4.59 5.68
N THR A 12 10.72 -3.87 6.48
CA THR A 12 11.06 -3.62 7.90
C THR A 12 10.97 -4.87 8.77
N LYS A 13 10.30 -5.94 8.30
CA LYS A 13 10.16 -7.23 9.00
C LYS A 13 11.19 -8.27 8.56
N CYS A 14 11.24 -8.58 7.27
CA CYS A 14 12.13 -9.64 6.76
C CYS A 14 13.47 -9.11 6.25
N GLY A 15 13.62 -7.80 6.06
CA GLY A 15 14.87 -7.17 5.59
C GLY A 15 15.17 -7.38 4.10
N GLU A 16 14.28 -8.03 3.35
CA GLU A 16 14.44 -8.22 1.90
C GLU A 16 14.12 -6.94 1.14
N LYS A 17 14.77 -6.76 -0.02
CA LYS A 17 14.49 -5.62 -0.90
C LYS A 17 13.22 -5.88 -1.70
N TYR A 18 12.33 -4.90 -1.68
CA TYR A 18 11.10 -4.92 -2.44
C TYR A 18 11.02 -3.73 -3.39
N THR A 19 10.11 -3.83 -4.35
CA THR A 19 9.68 -2.74 -5.20
C THR A 19 8.17 -2.69 -5.13
N TRP A 20 7.63 -1.53 -4.78
CA TRP A 20 6.19 -1.34 -4.54
C TRP A 20 5.57 -0.90 -5.86
N ASP A 21 5.29 -1.87 -6.74
CA ASP A 21 4.75 -1.61 -8.08
C ASP A 21 3.39 -0.91 -8.00
N GLU A 22 2.58 -1.22 -6.99
CA GLU A 22 1.29 -0.56 -6.72
C GLU A 22 1.42 0.94 -6.39
N LEU A 23 2.56 1.36 -5.85
CA LEU A 23 2.85 2.77 -5.57
C LEU A 23 3.48 3.48 -6.77
N THR A 24 3.76 2.74 -7.86
CA THR A 24 4.38 3.30 -9.06
C THR A 24 3.42 4.26 -9.74
N GLN A 25 3.88 5.48 -10.00
CA GLN A 25 3.05 6.54 -10.59
C GLN A 25 3.55 6.95 -11.96
N ASN A 26 2.63 7.01 -12.92
CA ASN A 26 2.90 7.45 -14.29
C ASN A 26 2.32 8.86 -14.52
N LEU A 27 3.21 9.83 -14.70
CA LEU A 27 2.89 11.23 -14.94
C LEU A 27 3.15 11.57 -16.40
N SER A 28 2.12 11.44 -17.24
CA SER A 28 2.19 11.81 -18.65
C SER A 28 2.31 13.33 -18.82
N CYS A 29 3.23 13.76 -19.69
CA CYS A 29 3.22 15.16 -20.15
C CYS A 29 2.06 15.43 -21.12
N LEU A 30 1.83 16.70 -21.44
CA LEU A 30 0.71 17.12 -22.30
C LEU A 30 0.76 16.48 -23.70
N GLU A 31 1.95 16.39 -24.32
CA GLU A 31 2.15 15.72 -25.61
C GLU A 31 1.70 14.25 -25.57
N ALA A 32 2.24 13.47 -24.63
CA ALA A 32 1.90 12.07 -24.45
C ALA A 32 0.41 11.85 -24.13
N LYS A 33 -0.21 12.78 -23.38
CA LYS A 33 -1.66 12.76 -23.12
C LYS A 33 -2.46 12.97 -24.40
N ASN A 34 -2.06 13.91 -25.25
CA ASN A 34 -2.73 14.18 -26.52
C ASN A 34 -2.55 13.02 -27.51
N ASN A 35 -1.44 12.29 -27.43
CA ASN A 35 -1.17 11.11 -28.24
C ASN A 35 -1.78 9.81 -27.67
N CYS A 36 -2.43 9.87 -26.50
CA CYS A 36 -2.97 8.72 -25.79
C CYS A 36 -1.95 7.61 -25.50
N ALA A 37 -0.66 7.94 -25.44
CA ALA A 37 0.42 6.97 -25.25
C ALA A 37 1.47 7.53 -24.27
N PHE A 38 1.68 6.83 -23.14
CA PHE A 38 2.69 7.24 -22.16
C PHE A 38 4.11 7.08 -22.75
N GLY A 39 4.94 8.10 -22.56
CA GLY A 39 6.31 8.13 -23.09
C GLY A 39 6.40 8.55 -24.56
N ASP A 40 5.27 8.67 -25.24
CA ASP A 40 5.16 9.18 -26.62
C ASP A 40 5.25 10.72 -26.62
N CYS A 41 6.39 11.23 -26.16
CA CYS A 41 6.71 12.65 -26.23
C CYS A 41 8.17 12.83 -26.62
N SER A 42 8.46 13.95 -27.26
CA SER A 42 9.81 14.29 -27.74
C SER A 42 10.89 14.27 -26.65
N SER A 43 10.53 14.51 -25.39
CA SER A 43 11.44 14.48 -24.25
C SER A 43 11.59 13.10 -23.57
N GLY A 44 10.84 12.08 -23.98
CA GLY A 44 10.88 10.74 -23.40
C GLY A 44 10.32 10.61 -21.97
N VAL A 45 10.74 9.54 -21.28
CA VAL A 45 10.32 9.16 -19.92
C VAL A 45 11.49 9.28 -18.95
N GLU A 46 11.28 10.00 -17.85
CA GLU A 46 12.17 10.03 -16.69
C GLU A 46 11.76 8.95 -15.70
N VAL A 47 12.68 8.11 -15.24
CA VAL A 47 12.42 7.18 -14.13
C VAL A 47 13.05 7.78 -12.87
N ALA A 48 12.21 8.08 -11.88
CA ALA A 48 12.60 8.60 -10.58
C ALA A 48 12.42 7.50 -9.54
N GLU A 49 13.53 6.94 -9.07
CA GLU A 49 13.54 5.96 -7.98
C GLU A 49 13.50 6.66 -6.63
N HIS A 50 12.63 6.19 -5.73
CA HIS A 50 12.45 6.70 -4.38
C HIS A 50 12.65 5.59 -3.36
N GLU A 51 13.47 5.86 -2.34
CA GLU A 51 13.63 4.97 -1.18
C GLU A 51 12.36 4.96 -0.33
N PHE A 52 11.84 3.76 -0.08
CA PHE A 52 10.63 3.52 0.68
C PHE A 52 10.74 2.21 1.46
N ASP A 53 11.05 2.30 2.74
CA ASP A 53 11.12 1.14 3.64
C ASP A 53 9.77 0.96 4.35
N GLN A 54 9.05 -0.13 4.01
CA GLN A 54 7.80 -0.53 4.66
C GLN A 54 7.66 -2.05 4.68
N GLU A 55 6.69 -2.54 5.46
CA GLU A 55 6.36 -3.95 5.50
C GLU A 55 5.86 -4.43 4.13
N CYS A 56 6.30 -5.61 3.68
CA CYS A 56 5.83 -6.19 2.42
C CYS A 56 4.47 -6.88 2.62
N ASP A 57 3.73 -7.07 1.52
CA ASP A 57 2.41 -7.69 1.52
C ASP A 57 2.37 -9.03 2.29
N ASN A 58 3.42 -9.85 2.13
CA ASN A 58 3.54 -11.14 2.84
C ASN A 58 3.72 -10.99 4.36
N CYS A 59 4.32 -9.91 4.84
CA CYS A 59 4.50 -9.64 6.27
C CYS A 59 3.30 -8.90 6.89
N THR A 60 2.53 -8.16 6.09
CA THR A 60 1.32 -7.42 6.52
C THR A 60 0.10 -8.28 6.73
N VAL A 61 0.00 -9.43 6.05
CA VAL A 61 -1.14 -10.35 6.17
C VAL A 61 -1.22 -11.06 7.55
N GLU A 62 -0.20 -11.00 8.40
CA GLU A 62 -0.23 -11.66 9.72
C GLU A 62 -1.08 -10.94 10.80
N ASP A 63 -1.79 -9.85 10.48
CA ASP A 63 -2.65 -9.10 11.41
C ASP A 63 -4.14 -9.10 11.00
N GLU A 64 -4.72 -10.27 10.73
CA GLU A 64 -6.18 -10.44 10.66
C GLU A 64 -6.69 -10.96 12.01
N GLY A 65 -6.77 -10.07 12.99
CA GLY A 65 -7.35 -10.32 14.31
C GLY A 65 -8.84 -10.67 14.22
N VAL A 66 -9.17 -11.96 14.22
CA VAL A 66 -10.51 -12.45 14.56
C VAL A 66 -10.62 -12.43 16.09
N ASP A 67 -11.00 -11.30 16.68
CA ASP A 67 -11.54 -11.31 18.04
C ASP A 67 -12.97 -11.86 17.96
N ASP A 68 -13.08 -13.15 18.27
CA ASP A 68 -14.36 -13.86 18.42
C ASP A 68 -15.13 -13.21 19.58
N VAL A 69 -16.05 -12.29 19.26
CA VAL A 69 -16.95 -11.67 20.25
C VAL A 69 -18.02 -12.69 20.65
N GLU A 70 -17.63 -13.70 21.43
CA GLU A 70 -18.53 -14.55 22.21
C GLU A 70 -18.34 -14.28 23.72
N GLU A 71 -18.88 -13.17 24.25
CA GLU A 71 -19.05 -12.99 25.70
C GLU A 71 -20.53 -12.79 26.11
N ARG A 72 -21.20 -13.93 26.28
CA ARG A 72 -22.10 -14.30 27.40
C ARG A 72 -22.69 -13.16 28.25
N GLU A 73 -23.89 -12.69 27.90
CA GLU A 73 -24.79 -12.06 28.89
C GLU A 73 -25.61 -13.11 29.64
N GLU A 74 -25.04 -13.74 30.67
CA GLU A 74 -25.81 -14.56 31.62
C GLU A 74 -25.54 -14.13 33.07
N SER A 75 -26.63 -13.75 33.76
CA SER A 75 -26.79 -13.73 35.23
C SER A 75 -26.19 -12.56 36.04
N ARG A 76 -26.70 -11.32 35.85
CA ARG A 76 -26.53 -10.25 36.86
C ARG A 76 -27.81 -9.52 37.28
N ASN A 77 -28.93 -10.21 37.50
CA ASN A 77 -30.07 -9.56 38.17
C ASN A 77 -30.90 -10.44 39.12
N LYS A 78 -30.24 -11.17 40.03
CA LYS A 78 -30.90 -11.84 41.18
C LYS A 78 -30.73 -11.11 42.53
N ARG A 79 -30.46 -9.79 42.51
CA ARG A 79 -30.31 -8.99 43.74
C ARG A 79 -31.05 -7.64 43.67
N GLN A 80 -32.35 -7.69 43.42
CA GLN A 80 -33.34 -6.69 43.83
C GLN A 80 -34.51 -7.51 44.40
N ARG A 81 -35.09 -7.31 45.57
CA ARG A 81 -34.99 -6.33 46.64
C ARG A 81 -35.56 -7.05 47.88
N THR A 82 -34.94 -6.84 49.03
CA THR A 82 -35.60 -6.94 50.34
C THR A 82 -36.73 -5.93 50.45
#